data_AF-A0A147KE74-F1
#
_entry.id   AF-A0A147KE74-F1
#
_cell.length_a   1.000
_cell.length_b   1.000
_cell.length_c   1.000
_cell.angle_alpha   90.00
_cell.angle_beta   90.00
_cell.angle_gamma   90.00
#
_symmetry.space_group_name_H-M   'P 1'
#
loop_
_entity.id
_entity.type
_entity.pdbx_description
1 polymer ?
#
loop_
_entity_poly.entity_id
_entity_poly.type
_entity_poly.pdbx_seq_one_letter_code
_entity_poly.pdbx_strand_id
1 'polypeptide(L)'
;MRRCDHCDLLVGAGCACSPSRRPASEHSGAPESGTSPDSGFPPGTILISPRRIAHRLGCTHQSDSEIAAPLWGWIIDPDPHLWRRISPTNPARATHGNTDRSAVRRCQSCDS
;
A
#
# COMPACT_ATOMS: atom_id res chain seq x y z
N MET A 1 -16.71 -3.13 29.21
CA MET A 1 -15.43 -3.07 28.49
C MET A 1 -15.70 -3.28 27.02
N ARG A 2 -15.13 -2.48 26.12
CA ARG A 2 -15.54 -2.39 24.71
C ARG A 2 -14.34 -2.73 23.82
N ARG A 3 -14.54 -3.61 22.82
CA ARG A 3 -13.50 -4.04 21.86
C ARG A 3 -13.57 -3.21 20.59
N CYS A 4 -12.44 -3.03 19.92
CA CYS A 4 -12.36 -2.31 18.65
C CYS A 4 -12.86 -3.22 17.52
N ASP A 5 -13.96 -2.81 16.88
CA ASP A 5 -14.60 -3.54 15.78
C ASP A 5 -13.66 -3.80 14.57
N HIS A 6 -12.56 -3.06 14.48
CA HIS A 6 -11.61 -3.11 13.37
C HIS A 6 -10.41 -4.05 13.61
N CYS A 7 -10.12 -4.41 14.87
CA CYS A 7 -8.95 -5.23 15.19
C CYS A 7 -9.12 -6.16 16.42
N ASP A 8 -10.33 -6.26 16.97
CA ASP A 8 -10.74 -7.01 18.18
C ASP A 8 -9.94 -6.74 19.48
N LEU A 9 -9.00 -5.80 19.45
CA LEU A 9 -8.24 -5.37 20.63
C LEU A 9 -9.13 -4.57 21.61
N LEU A 10 -8.78 -4.63 22.90
CA LEU A 10 -9.42 -3.82 23.94
C LEU A 10 -9.12 -2.34 23.73
N VAL A 11 -10.17 -1.52 23.68
CA VAL A 11 -10.04 -0.07 23.50
C VAL A 11 -9.29 0.52 24.70
N GLY A 12 -8.17 1.20 24.44
CA GLY A 12 -7.26 1.75 25.46
C GLY A 12 -5.95 0.97 25.66
N ALA A 13 -5.80 -0.24 25.08
CA ALA A 13 -4.58 -1.04 25.15
C ALA A 13 -3.57 -0.75 24.03
N GLY A 14 -3.69 0.39 23.33
CA GLY A 14 -2.79 0.78 22.25
C GLY A 14 -3.28 0.48 20.82
N CYS A 15 -4.58 0.29 20.59
CA CYS A 15 -5.11 0.24 19.23
C CYS A 15 -5.10 1.65 18.59
N ALA A 16 -4.35 1.84 17.50
CA ALA A 16 -4.26 3.10 16.76
C ALA A 16 -5.43 3.31 15.75
N CYS A 17 -6.57 2.65 15.96
CA CYS A 17 -7.71 2.73 15.05
C CYS A 17 -8.55 3.98 15.35
N SER A 18 -8.42 5.01 14.50
CA SER A 18 -9.24 6.22 14.57
C SER A 18 -10.68 5.90 14.12
N PRO A 19 -11.71 6.13 14.95
CA PRO A 19 -13.09 5.98 14.50
C PRO A 19 -13.39 7.07 13.46
N SER A 20 -13.64 6.65 12.22
CA SER A 20 -13.95 7.55 11.12
C SER A 20 -15.26 8.28 11.41
N ARG A 21 -15.20 9.60 11.63
CA ARG A 21 -16.37 10.49 11.63
C ARG A 21 -16.32 11.26 10.31
N ARG A 22 -17.22 10.96 9.37
CA ARG A 22 -17.44 11.75 8.15
C ARG A 22 -18.62 12.72 8.37
N PRO A 23 -18.82 13.74 7.53
CA PRO A 23 -17.84 14.68 6.98
C PRO A 23 -18.29 16.14 7.23
N ALA A 24 -17.37 17.11 7.17
CA ALA A 24 -17.73 18.51 7.00
C ALA A 24 -16.84 19.11 5.90
N SER A 25 -17.50 19.63 4.88
CA SER A 25 -16.92 20.28 3.72
C SER A 25 -16.28 21.64 4.08
N GLU A 26 -15.36 22.06 3.21
CA GLU A 26 -14.92 23.45 2.95
C GLU A 26 -13.85 24.08 3.87
N HIS A 27 -12.59 24.00 3.44
CA HIS A 27 -11.81 25.22 3.22
C HIS A 27 -10.69 25.04 2.17
N SER A 28 -10.67 26.00 1.25
CA SER A 28 -9.79 26.15 0.10
C SER A 28 -8.32 26.38 0.47
N GLY A 29 -7.42 25.80 -0.34
CA GLY A 29 -5.98 26.10 -0.36
C GLY A 29 -5.16 24.87 -0.73
N ALA A 30 -4.68 24.80 -1.98
CA ALA A 30 -3.93 23.67 -2.58
C ALA A 30 -2.84 23.07 -1.67
N PRO A 31 -2.63 21.73 -1.70
CA PRO A 31 -1.49 21.19 -2.47
C PRO A 31 -1.67 19.71 -2.89
N GLU A 32 -1.95 19.42 -4.16
CA GLU A 32 -2.03 18.01 -4.60
C GLU A 32 -0.84 17.71 -5.50
N SER A 33 0.31 17.57 -4.85
CA SER A 33 1.52 16.97 -5.40
C SER A 33 1.20 15.63 -6.05
N GLY A 34 1.49 15.53 -7.35
CA GLY A 34 1.88 14.27 -7.98
C GLY A 34 0.76 13.26 -8.25
N THR A 35 -0.30 13.66 -8.95
CA THR A 35 -0.91 12.71 -9.88
C THR A 35 0.02 12.63 -11.09
N SER A 36 0.87 11.61 -11.16
CA SER A 36 1.42 11.16 -12.44
C SER A 36 0.34 10.30 -13.11
N PRO A 37 -0.33 10.78 -14.18
CA PRO A 37 -1.41 10.02 -14.83
C PRO A 37 -0.93 8.90 -15.75
N ASP A 38 0.38 8.62 -15.83
CA ASP A 38 0.94 7.70 -16.82
C ASP A 38 1.81 6.62 -16.16
N SER A 39 1.17 5.65 -15.51
CA SER A 39 1.86 4.38 -15.19
C SER A 39 1.03 3.18 -15.62
N GLY A 40 -0.14 3.37 -16.24
CA GLY A 40 -1.04 2.29 -16.67
C GLY A 40 -1.60 1.42 -15.53
N PHE A 41 -1.18 1.63 -14.29
CA PHE A 41 -1.61 0.84 -13.13
C PHE A 41 -2.83 1.47 -12.45
N PRO A 42 -3.84 0.68 -12.09
CA PRO A 42 -4.98 1.18 -11.35
C PRO A 42 -4.56 1.65 -9.95
N PRO A 43 -5.28 2.64 -9.38
CA PRO A 43 -5.00 3.16 -8.05
C PRO A 43 -5.05 2.04 -7.00
N GLY A 44 -4.11 2.04 -6.07
CA GLY A 44 -4.01 1.01 -5.04
C GLY A 44 -3.17 -0.21 -5.45
N THR A 45 -2.65 -0.27 -6.68
CA THR A 45 -1.71 -1.33 -7.09
C THR A 45 -0.49 -1.39 -6.19
N ILE A 46 -0.15 -2.60 -5.72
CA ILE A 46 1.09 -2.86 -4.97
C ILE A 46 2.14 -3.38 -5.93
N LEU A 47 3.27 -2.68 -5.99
CA LEU A 47 4.41 -3.01 -6.83
C LEU A 47 5.43 -3.82 -6.02
N ILE A 48 5.93 -4.91 -6.58
CA ILE A 48 6.89 -5.80 -5.94
C ILE A 48 8.21 -5.72 -6.69
N SER A 49 9.19 -5.11 -6.01
CA SER A 49 10.55 -4.96 -6.53
C SER A 49 11.31 -6.29 -6.54
N PRO A 50 12.36 -6.42 -7.37
CA PRO A 50 13.26 -7.59 -7.34
C PRO A 50 13.93 -7.81 -5.98
N ARG A 51 13.99 -6.76 -5.14
CA ARG A 51 14.52 -6.78 -3.78
C ARG A 51 13.53 -7.33 -2.73
N ARG A 52 12.37 -7.83 -3.16
CA ARG A 52 11.28 -8.34 -2.29
C ARG A 52 10.69 -7.26 -1.36
N ILE A 53 10.65 -6.02 -1.85
CA ILE A 53 10.03 -4.88 -1.16
C ILE A 53 8.79 -4.45 -1.93
N ALA A 54 7.69 -4.24 -1.20
CA ALA A 54 6.43 -3.71 -1.70
C ALA A 54 6.46 -2.18 -1.72
N HIS A 55 6.04 -1.60 -2.84
CA HIS A 55 5.91 -0.16 -3.08
C HIS A 55 4.47 0.18 -3.46
N ARG A 56 4.05 1.41 -3.17
CA ARG A 56 2.84 2.01 -3.73
C ARG A 56 3.18 2.82 -4.98
N LEU A 57 2.16 3.05 -5.81
CA LEU A 57 2.26 3.99 -6.94
C LEU A 57 2.71 5.37 -6.43
N GLY A 58 3.60 6.04 -7.16
CA GLY A 58 4.16 7.35 -6.78
C GLY A 58 5.33 7.29 -5.80
N CYS A 59 5.90 6.11 -5.52
CA CYS A 59 7.11 6.02 -4.70
C CYS A 59 8.30 6.68 -5.41
N THR A 60 8.90 7.70 -4.79
CA THR A 60 10.06 8.45 -5.34
C THR A 60 11.36 7.65 -5.43
N HIS A 61 11.39 6.44 -4.87
CA HIS A 61 12.57 5.56 -4.90
C HIS A 61 12.71 4.74 -6.19
N GLN A 62 11.69 4.76 -7.06
CA GLN A 62 11.64 3.92 -8.25
C GLN A 62 11.02 4.71 -9.38
N SER A 63 11.57 4.58 -10.58
CA SER A 63 10.95 5.16 -11.77
C SER A 63 9.87 4.19 -12.26
N ASP A 64 8.67 4.68 -12.54
CA ASP A 64 7.57 3.88 -13.12
C ASP A 64 8.00 3.15 -14.40
N SER A 65 8.87 3.78 -15.19
CA SER A 65 9.38 3.29 -16.46
C SER A 65 10.31 2.07 -16.30
N GLU A 66 10.79 1.80 -15.08
CA GLU A 66 11.60 0.61 -14.75
C GLU A 66 10.74 -0.56 -14.25
N ILE A 67 9.45 -0.35 -14.04
CA ILE A 67 8.51 -1.36 -13.55
C ILE A 67 8.02 -2.21 -14.73
N ALA A 68 8.86 -3.17 -15.11
CA ALA A 68 8.54 -4.12 -16.17
C ALA A 68 8.79 -5.57 -15.73
N ALA A 69 7.98 -6.47 -16.28
CA ALA A 69 8.29 -7.89 -16.26
C ALA A 69 9.55 -8.16 -17.10
N PRO A 70 10.35 -9.19 -16.78
CA PRO A 70 10.17 -10.17 -15.70
C PRO A 70 10.84 -9.75 -14.38
N LEU A 71 11.37 -8.54 -14.25
CA LEU A 71 12.09 -8.15 -13.04
C LEU A 71 11.13 -7.81 -11.89
N TRP A 72 10.02 -7.16 -12.24
CA TRP A 72 8.98 -6.71 -11.34
C TRP A 72 7.73 -7.59 -11.38
N GLY A 73 7.05 -7.66 -10.24
CA GLY A 73 5.68 -8.16 -10.15
C GLY A 73 4.79 -7.09 -9.55
N TRP A 74 3.48 -7.21 -9.73
CA TRP A 74 2.52 -6.30 -9.12
C TRP A 74 1.22 -7.02 -8.76
N ILE A 75 0.45 -6.38 -7.90
CA ILE A 75 -0.87 -6.84 -7.45
C ILE A 75 -1.86 -5.75 -7.80
N ILE A 76 -2.66 -6.03 -8.82
CA ILE A 76 -3.83 -5.23 -9.18
C ILE A 76 -4.94 -5.58 -8.18
N ASP A 77 -5.63 -4.56 -7.68
CA ASP A 77 -6.74 -4.69 -6.72
C ASP A 77 -6.38 -5.53 -5.46
N PRO A 78 -5.36 -5.13 -4.70
CA PRO A 78 -4.99 -5.85 -3.48
C PRO A 78 -6.06 -5.67 -2.39
N ASP A 79 -6.20 -6.67 -1.52
CA ASP A 79 -7.00 -6.51 -0.30
C ASP A 79 -6.54 -5.24 0.45
N PRO A 80 -7.47 -4.41 0.95
CA PRO A 80 -7.11 -3.14 1.59
C PRO A 80 -6.21 -3.32 2.82
N HIS A 81 -6.22 -4.51 3.43
CA HIS A 81 -5.33 -4.85 4.54
C HIS A 81 -4.05 -5.55 4.10
N LEU A 82 -3.93 -5.97 2.83
CA LEU A 82 -2.76 -6.66 2.30
C LEU A 82 -1.50 -5.87 2.58
N TRP A 83 -1.47 -4.58 2.21
CA TRP A 83 -0.33 -3.68 2.44
C TRP A 83 0.19 -3.80 3.87
N ARG A 84 -0.69 -3.62 4.86
CA ARG A 84 -0.34 -3.64 6.29
C ARG A 84 0.09 -5.02 6.79
N ARG A 85 -0.37 -6.09 6.14
CA ARG A 85 -0.02 -7.48 6.49
C ARG A 85 1.33 -7.91 5.95
N ILE A 86 1.91 -7.19 4.98
CA ILE A 86 3.19 -7.57 4.35
C ILE A 86 4.29 -7.64 5.41
N SER A 87 4.79 -8.85 5.60
CA SER A 87 5.85 -9.17 6.55
C SER A 87 6.65 -10.40 6.08
N PRO A 88 7.77 -10.73 6.72
CA PRO A 88 8.50 -11.97 6.43
C PRO A 88 7.66 -13.23 6.66
N THR A 89 6.69 -13.17 7.57
CA THR A 89 5.77 -14.28 7.88
C THR A 89 4.53 -14.29 7.00
N ASN A 90 4.19 -13.16 6.38
CA ASN A 90 3.07 -13.04 5.45
C ASN A 90 3.52 -12.26 4.19
N PRO A 91 4.22 -12.93 3.26
CA PRO A 91 4.69 -12.30 2.05
C PRO A 91 3.54 -12.04 1.08
N ALA A 92 3.49 -10.84 0.49
CA ALA A 92 2.57 -10.54 -0.61
C ALA A 92 3.15 -11.05 -1.93
N ARG A 93 2.46 -11.99 -2.57
CA ARG A 93 2.86 -12.54 -3.87
C ARG A 93 2.26 -11.72 -5.01
N ALA A 94 3.06 -11.47 -6.04
CA ALA A 94 2.61 -10.81 -7.26
C ALA A 94 1.56 -11.66 -7.99
N THR A 95 0.51 -11.01 -8.48
CA THR A 95 -0.52 -11.64 -9.32
C THR A 95 -0.32 -11.36 -10.80
N HIS A 96 0.46 -10.32 -11.13
CA HIS A 96 0.74 -9.88 -12.50
C HIS A 96 2.22 -9.52 -12.67
N GLY A 97 2.67 -9.41 -13.91
CA GLY A 97 4.08 -9.22 -14.24
C GLY A 97 4.86 -10.50 -14.00
N ASN A 98 5.83 -10.47 -13.08
CA ASN A 98 6.47 -11.68 -12.56
C ASN A 98 5.74 -12.23 -11.33
N THR A 99 4.94 -13.26 -11.53
CA THR A 99 4.17 -13.95 -10.47
C THR A 99 5.01 -14.81 -9.51
N ASP A 100 6.28 -15.03 -9.79
CA ASP A 100 7.22 -15.68 -8.86
C ASP A 100 7.81 -14.71 -7.84
N ARG A 101 7.52 -13.41 -7.99
CA ARG A 101 7.94 -12.39 -7.02
C ARG A 101 7.02 -12.35 -5.81
N SER A 102 7.64 -12.14 -4.66
CA SER A 102 6.94 -11.88 -3.41
C SER A 102 7.66 -10.79 -2.62
N ALA A 103 6.88 -9.90 -2.02
CA ALA A 103 7.35 -8.88 -1.10
C ALA A 103 7.20 -9.38 0.34
N VAL A 104 8.30 -9.35 1.10
CA VAL A 104 8.32 -9.69 2.53
C VAL A 104 8.33 -8.45 3.42
N ARG A 105 8.51 -7.27 2.83
CA ARG A 105 8.60 -6.00 3.56
C ARG A 105 7.97 -4.89 2.74
N ARG A 106 7.48 -3.86 3.44
CA ARG A 106 7.01 -2.61 2.85
C ARG A 106 8.16 -1.63 2.68
N CYS A 107 8.07 -0.78 1.67
CA CYS A 107 8.91 0.41 1.58
C CYS A 107 8.52 1.37 2.71
N GLN A 108 9.50 1.81 3.50
CA GLN A 108 9.26 2.70 4.64
C GLN A 108 8.67 4.05 4.23
N SER A 109 9.11 4.61 3.10
CA SER A 109 8.55 5.86 2.56
C SER A 109 7.19 5.71 1.87
N CYS A 110 6.73 4.48 1.63
CA CYS A 110 5.36 4.24 1.18
C CYS A 110 4.42 3.92 2.36
N ASP A 111 4.97 3.77 3.57
CA ASP A 111 4.22 3.44 4.79
C ASP A 111 3.84 4.68 5.60
N SER A 112 4.34 5.85 5.20
CA SER A 112 4.02 7.18 5.72
C SER A 112 2.69 7.70 5.20
#